data_AF-A0A2R7KBL6-F1
#
_entry.id   AF-A0A2R7KBL6-F1
#
_cell.length_a   1.000
_cell.length_b   1.000
_cell.length_c   1.000
_cell.angle_alpha   90.00
_cell.angle_beta   90.00
_cell.angle_gamma   90.00
#
_symmetry.space_group_name_H-M   'P 1'
#
loop_
_entity.id
_entity.type
_entity.pdbx_description
1 polymer ?
#
loop_
_entity_poly.entity_id
_entity_poly.type
_entity_poly.pdbx_seq_one_letter_code
_entity_poly.pdbx_strand_id
1 'polypeptide(L)'
;MIKLFNRQYIFCLINYLTRVEVSIKARLQRKQAGALVDQLKYTYMTGNQLGSVVDSTTTNTSAAFQLPGTTVYTYDQNGNIGSRSNAAYTTNNLP
;
A
#
# COMPACT_ATOMS: atom_id res chain seq x y z
N MET A 1 1.86 31.55 41.73
CA MET A 1 1.84 32.33 40.47
C MET A 1 2.49 31.48 39.38
N ILE A 2 1.69 30.70 38.64
CA ILE A 2 2.17 29.78 37.59
C ILE A 2 2.32 30.60 36.31
N LYS A 3 3.56 30.77 35.84
CA LYS A 3 3.88 31.48 34.60
C LYS A 3 3.40 30.67 33.40
N LEU A 4 2.75 31.38 32.47
CA LEU A 4 2.24 30.89 31.20
C LEU A 4 3.34 30.13 30.43
N PHE A 5 3.27 28.80 30.44
CA PHE A 5 3.96 27.97 29.45
C PHE A 5 3.22 28.05 28.12
N ASN A 6 3.63 29.05 27.33
CA ASN A 6 3.98 28.87 25.92
C ASN A 6 2.94 28.14 25.02
N ARG A 7 1.85 28.85 24.67
CA ARG A 7 0.86 28.41 23.66
C ARG A 7 1.49 28.02 22.30
N GLN A 8 2.67 28.53 21.97
CA GLN A 8 3.38 28.17 20.73
C GLN A 8 3.82 26.69 20.69
N TYR A 9 4.16 26.10 21.84
CA TYR A 9 4.63 24.72 21.94
C TYR A 9 3.48 23.73 21.85
N ILE A 10 2.31 24.08 22.40
CA ILE A 10 1.09 23.27 22.31
C ILE A 10 0.59 23.21 20.85
N PHE A 11 0.64 24.34 20.12
CA PHE A 11 0.25 24.37 18.71
C PHE A 11 1.22 23.58 17.80
N CYS A 12 2.51 23.55 18.14
CA CYS A 12 3.51 22.73 17.45
C CYS A 12 3.31 21.23 17.71
N LEU A 13 3.02 20.84 18.95
CA LEU A 13 2.77 19.43 19.32
C LEU A 13 1.49 18.87 18.68
N ILE A 14 0.42 19.67 18.64
CA ILE A 14 -0.85 19.30 17.98
C ILE A 14 -0.65 19.15 16.47
N ASN A 15 0.12 20.03 15.82
CA ASN A 15 0.44 19.91 14.40
C ASN A 15 1.38 18.72 14.10
N TYR A 16 2.23 18.33 15.04
CA TYR A 16 3.08 17.15 14.85
C TYR A 16 2.25 15.86 14.94
N LEU A 17 1.29 15.77 15.87
CA LEU A 17 0.37 14.64 15.95
C LEU A 17 -0.59 14.55 14.75
N THR A 18 -1.06 15.68 14.19
CA THR A 18 -1.96 15.66 13.03
C THR A 18 -1.23 15.48 11.69
N ARG A 19 0.08 15.74 11.61
CA ARG A 19 0.93 15.41 10.45
C ARG A 19 1.49 14.00 10.48
N VAL A 20 1.31 13.28 11.59
CA VAL A 20 1.42 11.83 11.65
C VAL A 20 0.07 11.22 11.22
N GLU A 21 -0.49 11.71 10.12
CA GLU A 21 -1.08 10.76 9.19
C GLU A 21 0.08 9.89 8.77
N VAL A 22 0.23 8.76 9.46
CA VAL A 22 1.06 7.69 8.96
C VAL A 22 0.38 7.26 7.66
N SER A 23 0.79 7.88 6.55
CA SER A 23 0.72 7.25 5.25
C SER A 23 1.67 6.06 5.36
N ILE A 24 1.20 5.00 6.04
CA ILE A 24 1.80 3.68 5.99
C ILE A 24 1.59 3.26 4.55
N LYS A 25 2.47 3.70 3.65
CA LYS A 25 2.70 2.99 2.40
C LYS A 25 3.28 1.66 2.83
N ALA A 26 2.41 0.72 3.19
CA ALA A 26 2.81 -0.62 3.56
C ALA A 26 3.64 -1.14 2.40
N ARG A 27 4.92 -1.38 2.68
CA ARG A 27 5.84 -2.00 1.74
C ARG A 27 6.18 -3.37 2.29
N LEU A 28 5.88 -4.41 1.53
CA LEU A 28 6.30 -5.76 1.85
C LEU A 28 7.48 -6.11 0.95
N GLN A 29 8.59 -6.53 1.56
CA GLN A 29 9.74 -7.03 0.83
C GLN A 29 9.87 -8.52 1.11
N ARG A 30 10.02 -9.33 0.06
CA ARG A 30 10.40 -10.72 0.18
C ARG A 30 11.79 -10.92 -0.39
N LYS A 31 12.64 -11.65 0.34
CA LYS A 31 13.98 -12.04 -0.10
C LYS A 31 14.10 -13.55 -0.18
N GLN A 32 14.86 -14.02 -1.15
CA GLN A 32 15.22 -15.43 -1.32
C GLN A 32 16.72 -15.52 -1.55
N ALA A 33 17.41 -16.34 -0.75
CA ALA A 33 18.87 -16.46 -0.77
C ALA A 33 19.61 -15.09 -0.69
N GLY A 34 19.05 -14.15 0.09
CA GLY A 34 19.62 -12.79 0.26
C GLY A 34 19.26 -11.80 -0.86
N ALA A 35 18.75 -12.26 -2.00
CA ALA A 35 18.30 -11.40 -3.08
C ALA A 35 16.85 -10.92 -2.85
N LEU A 36 16.56 -9.65 -3.15
CA LEU A 36 15.20 -9.12 -3.18
C LEU A 36 14.45 -9.73 -4.37
N VAL A 37 13.33 -10.38 -4.09
CA VAL A 37 12.50 -11.04 -5.12
C VAL A 37 11.14 -10.38 -5.30
N ASP A 38 10.58 -9.78 -4.24
CA ASP A 38 9.38 -8.95 -4.33
C ASP A 38 9.57 -7.64 -3.57
N GLN A 39 9.06 -6.54 -4.11
CA GLN A 39 8.96 -5.27 -3.43
C GLN A 39 7.59 -4.65 -3.68
N LEU A 40 6.67 -5.04 -2.81
CA LEU A 40 5.24 -4.75 -2.94
C LEU A 40 4.90 -3.42 -2.31
N LYS A 41 4.07 -2.64 -2.99
CA LYS A 41 3.44 -1.43 -2.48
C LYS A 41 1.93 -1.56 -2.63
N TYR A 42 1.22 -1.39 -1.52
CA TYR A 42 -0.23 -1.46 -1.48
C TYR A 42 -0.82 -0.04 -1.56
N THR A 43 -1.89 0.11 -2.34
CA THR A 43 -2.69 1.33 -2.40
C THR A 43 -4.13 0.96 -2.11
N TYR A 44 -4.71 1.60 -1.11
CA TYR A 44 -6.09 1.39 -0.69
C TYR A 44 -6.98 2.52 -1.19
N MET A 45 -8.24 2.19 -1.49
CA MET A 45 -9.31 3.11 -1.84
C MET A 45 -10.15 3.43 -0.60
N THR A 46 -11.10 4.35 -0.74
CA THR A 46 -12.10 4.65 0.29
C THR A 46 -12.82 3.37 0.71
N GLY A 47 -13.02 3.18 2.02
CA GLY A 47 -13.60 1.95 2.56
C GLY A 47 -12.59 0.81 2.75
N ASN A 48 -11.29 1.11 2.78
CA ASN A 48 -10.19 0.16 3.03
C ASN A 48 -10.11 -1.01 2.03
N GLN A 49 -10.66 -0.82 0.84
CA GLN A 49 -10.55 -1.76 -0.27
C GLN A 49 -9.15 -1.66 -0.91
N LEU A 50 -8.55 -2.78 -1.26
CA LEU A 50 -7.24 -2.80 -1.91
C LEU A 50 -7.39 -2.38 -3.38
N GLY A 51 -7.03 -1.16 -3.74
CA GLY A 51 -7.15 -0.68 -5.12
C GLY A 51 -6.06 -1.24 -6.04
N SER A 52 -4.83 -1.31 -5.56
CA SER A 52 -3.72 -1.85 -6.35
C SER A 52 -2.57 -2.41 -5.51
N VAL A 53 -1.89 -3.40 -6.05
CA VAL A 53 -0.57 -3.85 -5.59
C VAL A 53 0.43 -3.60 -6.71
N VAL A 54 1.51 -2.88 -6.40
CA VAL A 54 2.65 -2.71 -7.31
C VAL A 54 3.80 -3.55 -6.81
N ASP A 55 4.30 -4.49 -7.61
CA ASP A 55 5.62 -5.07 -7.40
C ASP A 55 6.63 -4.38 -8.32
N SER A 56 7.60 -3.70 -7.69
CA SER A 56 8.68 -3.00 -8.40
C SER A 56 9.86 -3.90 -8.76
N THR A 57 9.85 -5.16 -8.29
CA THR A 57 10.84 -6.16 -8.68
C THR A 57 10.33 -6.91 -9.91
N THR A 58 11.17 -7.05 -10.93
CA THR A 58 10.79 -7.65 -12.22
C THR A 58 11.19 -9.12 -12.37
N THR A 59 11.87 -9.69 -11.38
CA THR A 59 12.56 -10.98 -11.51
C THR A 59 11.71 -12.18 -11.13
N ASN A 60 10.74 -12.02 -10.23
CA ASN A 60 9.88 -13.12 -9.80
C ASN A 60 8.57 -13.15 -10.60
N THR A 61 8.49 -14.02 -11.61
CA THR A 61 7.30 -14.16 -12.48
C THR A 61 6.45 -15.39 -12.14
N SER A 62 6.63 -15.98 -10.96
CA SER A 62 5.83 -17.14 -10.53
C SER A 62 4.42 -16.71 -10.14
N ALA A 63 3.41 -17.32 -10.77
CA ALA A 63 2.00 -17.04 -10.50
C ALA A 63 1.54 -17.41 -9.07
N ALA A 64 2.35 -18.16 -8.32
CA ALA A 64 2.11 -18.43 -6.90
C ALA A 64 2.33 -17.19 -6.01
N PHE A 65 3.01 -16.16 -6.53
CA PHE A 65 3.28 -14.90 -5.86
C PHE A 65 2.69 -13.73 -6.64
N GLN A 66 2.82 -12.53 -6.06
CA GLN A 66 2.46 -11.31 -6.77
C GLN A 66 3.35 -11.16 -8.00
N LEU A 67 2.73 -11.02 -9.18
CA LEU A 67 3.46 -10.84 -10.42
C LEU A 67 3.98 -9.40 -10.57
N PRO A 68 5.09 -9.19 -11.30
CA PRO A 68 5.69 -7.88 -11.49
C PRO A 68 4.74 -6.85 -12.09
N GLY A 69 5.01 -5.59 -11.78
CA GLY A 69 4.22 -4.46 -12.27
C GLY A 69 3.02 -4.16 -11.38
N THR A 70 1.98 -3.58 -11.99
CA THR A 70 0.78 -3.14 -11.24
C THR A 70 -0.35 -4.13 -11.46
N THR A 71 -0.86 -4.67 -10.36
CA THR A 71 -2.14 -5.37 -10.31
C THR A 71 -3.20 -4.47 -9.71
N VAL A 72 -4.28 -4.25 -10.46
CA VAL A 72 -5.44 -3.43 -10.06
C VAL A 72 -6.60 -4.35 -9.68
N TYR A 73 -7.37 -3.95 -8.67
CA TYR A 73 -8.56 -4.66 -8.22
C TYR A 73 -9.78 -3.74 -8.28
N THR A 74 -10.90 -4.30 -8.71
CA THR A 74 -12.21 -3.63 -8.63
C THR A 74 -13.13 -4.39 -7.69
N TYR A 75 -14.16 -3.71 -7.22
CA TYR A 75 -15.11 -4.26 -6.26
C TYR A 75 -16.54 -4.01 -6.72
N ASP A 76 -17.43 -4.93 -6.39
CA ASP A 76 -18.86 -4.73 -6.51
C ASP A 76 -19.39 -3.85 -5.36
N GLN A 77 -20.70 -3.58 -5.36
CA GLN A 77 -21.35 -2.76 -4.35
C GLN A 77 -21.37 -3.40 -2.96
N ASN A 78 -21.22 -4.73 -2.87
CA ASN A 78 -21.13 -5.47 -1.62
C ASN A 78 -19.69 -5.55 -1.08
N GLY A 79 -18.71 -5.04 -1.83
CA GLY A 79 -17.31 -5.07 -1.46
C GLY A 79 -16.60 -6.39 -1.79
N ASN A 80 -17.21 -7.26 -2.59
CA ASN A 80 -16.53 -8.44 -3.12
C ASN A 80 -15.61 -8.03 -4.28
N ILE A 81 -14.54 -8.80 -4.50
CA ILE A 81 -13.64 -8.56 -5.63
C ILE A 81 -14.42 -8.84 -6.92
N GLY A 82 -14.56 -7.80 -7.73
CA GLY A 82 -15.19 -7.86 -9.04
C GLY A 82 -14.21 -8.16 -10.16
N SER A 83 -12.93 -7.75 -10.06
CA SER A 83 -11.89 -8.16 -11.01
C SER A 83 -10.48 -8.00 -10.43
N ARG A 84 -9.52 -8.68 -11.06
CA ARG A 84 -8.08 -8.51 -10.86
C ARG A 84 -7.40 -8.40 -12.21
N SER A 85 -6.62 -7.35 -12.43
CA SER A 85 -5.97 -7.10 -13.71
C SER A 85 -4.50 -6.72 -13.59
N ASN A 86 -3.63 -7.37 -14.36
CA ASN A 86 -2.25 -6.99 -14.61
C ASN A 86 -2.01 -7.00 -16.14
N ALA A 87 -1.56 -5.87 -16.68
CA ALA A 87 -1.40 -5.70 -18.13
C ALA A 87 -0.31 -6.59 -18.74
N ALA A 88 0.76 -6.88 -17.99
CA ALA A 88 1.88 -7.70 -18.47
C ALA A 88 1.61 -9.21 -18.34
N TYR A 89 0.66 -9.60 -17.48
CA TYR A 89 0.40 -11.00 -17.13
C TYR A 89 -1.10 -11.32 -17.17
N THR A 90 -1.69 -11.19 -18.36
CA THR A 90 -3.15 -11.31 -18.56
C THR A 90 -3.73 -12.68 -18.23
N THR A 91 -2.93 -13.74 -18.36
CA THR A 91 -3.33 -15.12 -17.99
C THR A 91 -3.66 -15.26 -16.50
N ASN A 92 -3.15 -14.37 -15.64
CA ASN A 92 -3.42 -14.36 -14.20
C ASN A 92 -4.56 -13.40 -13.79
N ASN A 93 -5.27 -12.84 -14.77
CA ASN A 93 -6.38 -11.93 -14.49
C ASN A 93 -7.62 -12.72 -14.08
N LEU A 94 -8.41 -12.12 -13.17
CA LEU A 94 -9.71 -12.63 -12.77
C LEU A 94 -10.78 -11.66 -13.26
N PRO A 95 -11.81 -12.14 -13.97
CA PRO A 95 -12.92 -11.33 -14.42
C PRO A 95 -13.88 -10.97 -13.27
#